data_AF-A0AAV0UBH9-F1
#
_entry.id   AF-A0AAV0UBH9-F1
#
_cell.length_a   1.000
_cell.length_b   1.000
_cell.length_c   1.000
_cell.angle_alpha   90.00
_cell.angle_beta   90.00
_cell.angle_gamma   90.00
#
_symmetry.space_group_name_H-M   'P 1'
#
loop_
_entity.id
_entity.type
_entity.pdbx_description
1 polymer ?
#
loop_
_entity_poly.entity_id
_entity_poly.type
_entity_poly.pdbx_seq_one_letter_code
_entity_poly.pdbx_strand_id
1 'polypeptide(L)'
;MYKVYPMFFSRDGILMRDLTDIFSLCGACVPHSCGTYVIMMHTLEKKTRHSLSMNLSPSDSLSSPTSSSCTGNDSNGSCTSRRPRFPPVSTPIYPSKVNRVIFNAKKKHRSDIDPDAWNREGFAGSNVCELLLDESNRIRREHCSKLSLKRFIDEYERPAEPVVIDGIPEADGWGALKRWSLKKLRKYYKNVELKCGEDDHGKSIRMKFKYFMTYLNHQTDDSPLYIFDSTFDDHEDTKPLLDDYKVPKYFPEDLFSLVGESRRPPYRWFLVGPKRSGTTLHLDPLGTSAWNTLIVGRKRWVLFPPHVPKHLVNGKRYVRDDEDDEAVNYFMDLLPRLKRACPRETLQCVEFMQYPGETVFIPGGWWHAVFNVDDTVAITQNFCSSQNFPTVWRKTRSGRKRMAVKWLKRLETCHPELVTMAMELNQKDKYVMYNKERSSRNSSSSSSRKRKKKSSCCVDELEDRLRDSHHKSKKKKKNIADVSVSWRQ
;
A
#
# COMPACT_ATOMS: atom_id res chain seq x y z
N MET A 1 -24.43 -53.66 13.23
CA MET A 1 -23.48 -54.70 12.81
C MET A 1 -22.14 -54.46 13.52
N TYR A 2 -21.44 -55.53 13.87
CA TYR A 2 -20.40 -55.63 14.90
C TYR A 2 -19.03 -54.98 14.58
N LYS A 3 -18.38 -54.47 15.66
CA LYS A 3 -16.94 -54.41 16.10
C LYS A 3 -15.82 -54.65 15.06
N VAL A 4 -14.63 -54.04 15.17
CA VAL A 4 -13.54 -54.39 16.13
C VAL A 4 -12.42 -53.31 16.18
N TYR A 5 -11.86 -53.07 17.38
CA TYR A 5 -10.64 -52.28 17.71
C TYR A 5 -9.34 -53.10 17.57
N PRO A 6 -8.13 -52.51 17.72
CA PRO A 6 -7.37 -52.86 18.94
C PRO A 6 -6.61 -51.72 19.65
N MET A 7 -6.16 -52.08 20.86
CA MET A 7 -5.67 -51.30 22.00
C MET A 7 -4.16 -50.97 22.02
N PHE A 8 -3.86 -50.01 22.91
CA PHE A 8 -2.65 -49.57 23.62
C PHE A 8 -1.49 -50.56 23.89
N PHE A 9 -0.28 -49.99 24.08
CA PHE A 9 0.52 -50.18 25.31
C PHE A 9 1.45 -48.97 25.58
N SER A 10 1.49 -48.55 26.86
CA SER A 10 2.49 -47.70 27.53
C SER A 10 3.17 -48.55 28.62
N ARG A 11 4.41 -48.22 29.00
CA ARG A 11 5.09 -48.65 30.23
C ARG A 11 5.91 -47.45 30.73
N ASP A 12 5.41 -46.68 31.69
CA ASP A 12 5.50 -46.83 33.16
C ASP A 12 6.85 -46.31 33.71
N GLY A 13 6.96 -45.57 34.81
CA GLY A 13 6.05 -45.16 35.90
C GLY A 13 6.92 -44.43 36.96
N ILE A 14 6.43 -43.53 37.82
CA ILE A 14 5.82 -43.76 39.16
C ILE A 14 5.36 -42.35 39.65
N LEU A 15 4.06 -42.08 39.87
CA LEU A 15 3.25 -42.11 41.12
C LEU A 15 3.64 -41.01 42.17
N MET A 16 2.79 -40.24 42.87
CA MET A 16 1.32 -40.04 43.00
C MET A 16 1.07 -38.89 44.04
N ARG A 17 -0.15 -38.31 44.03
CA ARG A 17 -0.94 -37.66 45.13
C ARG A 17 -0.91 -36.14 45.43
N ASP A 18 -2.02 -35.52 45.03
CA ASP A 18 -3.06 -34.83 45.83
C ASP A 18 -2.82 -33.60 46.73
N LEU A 19 -3.56 -32.54 46.38
CA LEU A 19 -4.52 -31.71 47.15
C LEU A 19 -4.08 -30.77 48.30
N THR A 20 -4.31 -29.47 48.05
CA THR A 20 -4.91 -28.41 48.92
C THR A 20 -4.54 -28.31 50.40
N ASP A 21 -3.89 -27.21 50.82
CA ASP A 21 -4.53 -26.03 51.47
C ASP A 21 -3.56 -25.17 52.33
N ILE A 22 -3.81 -23.84 52.32
CA ILE A 22 -3.81 -22.90 53.47
C ILE A 22 -2.47 -22.39 54.12
N PHE A 23 -2.26 -21.07 53.95
CA PHE A 23 -1.83 -20.01 54.90
C PHE A 23 -0.54 -20.10 55.77
N SER A 24 0.29 -19.05 55.58
CA SER A 24 0.71 -18.04 56.59
C SER A 24 2.12 -18.07 57.21
N LEU A 25 2.75 -16.86 57.15
CA LEU A 25 3.72 -16.24 58.09
C LEU A 25 5.12 -16.89 58.19
N CYS A 26 6.25 -16.19 58.33
CA CYS A 26 6.53 -14.81 58.74
C CYS A 26 8.01 -14.47 58.38
N GLY A 27 8.29 -13.29 57.83
CA GLY A 27 9.19 -12.28 58.44
C GLY A 27 10.69 -12.45 58.10
N ALA A 28 11.54 -11.44 58.09
CA ALA A 28 11.44 -9.98 58.12
C ALA A 28 12.85 -9.44 57.78
N CYS A 29 12.92 -8.18 57.31
CA CYS A 29 13.91 -7.14 57.66
C CYS A 29 14.31 -6.25 56.46
N VAL A 30 13.80 -5.02 56.51
CA VAL A 30 14.32 -3.76 55.93
C VAL A 30 15.25 -3.12 57.00
N PRO A 31 16.09 -2.09 56.71
CA PRO A 31 15.64 -0.68 56.68
C PRO A 31 16.40 0.24 55.67
N HIS A 32 15.71 1.13 54.94
CA HIS A 32 15.61 2.62 55.09
C HIS A 32 16.62 3.53 54.35
N SER A 33 16.10 4.40 53.46
CA SER A 33 16.11 5.89 53.52
C SER A 33 15.60 6.44 52.17
N CYS A 34 14.39 7.01 52.08
CA CYS A 34 13.93 8.40 52.28
C CYS A 34 14.52 9.46 51.33
N GLY A 35 13.63 10.10 50.56
CA GLY A 35 13.91 11.24 49.68
C GLY A 35 12.64 11.73 48.98
N THR A 36 11.87 12.56 49.69
CA THR A 36 10.61 13.22 49.30
C THR A 36 10.83 14.38 48.32
N TYR A 37 9.97 14.50 47.30
CA TYR A 37 9.62 15.77 46.65
C TYR A 37 8.11 15.80 46.37
N VAL A 38 7.53 16.99 46.57
CA VAL A 38 6.12 17.26 46.80
C VAL A 38 5.68 18.42 45.89
N ILE A 39 4.48 18.27 45.30
CA ILE A 39 3.49 19.29 44.85
C ILE A 39 3.71 20.03 43.50
N MET A 40 2.86 19.75 42.49
CA MET A 40 1.66 20.55 42.14
C MET A 40 0.88 19.88 40.99
N MET A 41 -0.34 19.41 41.29
CA MET A 41 -1.40 19.12 40.31
C MET A 41 -2.57 20.05 40.64
N HIS A 42 -2.97 20.87 39.67
CA HIS A 42 -4.12 21.76 39.80
C HIS A 42 -5.36 21.08 39.19
N THR A 43 -6.30 20.72 40.04
CA THR A 43 -7.68 20.33 39.71
C THR A 43 -8.58 21.56 39.74
N LEU A 44 -9.49 21.68 38.77
CA LEU A 44 -10.67 22.55 38.85
C LEU A 44 -11.87 21.78 38.28
N GLU A 45 -12.66 21.18 39.17
CA GLU A 45 -14.04 20.77 38.91
C GLU A 45 -14.99 21.87 39.41
N LYS A 46 -15.99 22.23 38.62
CA LYS A 46 -17.22 22.86 39.11
C LYS A 46 -18.43 22.02 38.68
N LYS A 47 -19.16 21.58 39.70
CA LYS A 47 -20.47 20.90 39.65
C LYS A 47 -21.56 21.89 39.26
N THR A 48 -22.54 21.41 38.48
CA THR A 48 -23.96 21.73 38.68
C THR A 48 -24.77 20.47 38.39
N ARG A 49 -25.45 19.98 39.43
CA ARG A 49 -26.45 18.90 39.39
C ARG A 49 -27.82 19.54 39.18
N HIS A 50 -28.64 18.99 38.29
CA HIS A 50 -30.09 18.97 38.48
C HIS A 50 -30.59 17.54 38.25
N SER A 51 -31.12 16.96 39.33
CA SER A 51 -31.91 15.75 39.37
C SER A 51 -33.35 16.05 38.98
N LEU A 52 -34.00 15.16 38.23
CA LEU A 52 -35.41 14.85 38.43
C LEU A 52 -35.66 13.40 37.98
N SER A 53 -36.28 12.64 38.88
CA SER A 53 -36.55 11.22 38.80
C SER A 53 -37.99 10.95 38.34
N MET A 54 -38.14 9.86 37.58
CA MET A 54 -39.27 8.92 37.50
C MET A 54 -40.64 9.41 37.03
N ASN A 55 -41.17 8.74 35.99
CA ASN A 55 -42.29 7.80 36.16
C ASN A 55 -42.45 6.87 34.95
N LEU A 56 -42.63 5.58 35.26
CA LEU A 56 -43.08 4.51 34.37
C LEU A 56 -44.61 4.52 34.29
N SER A 57 -45.18 4.22 33.12
CA SER A 57 -46.30 3.29 32.95
C SER A 57 -46.50 2.95 31.46
N PRO A 58 -46.88 1.70 31.11
CA PRO A 58 -47.07 1.23 29.73
C PRO A 58 -48.55 1.09 29.35
N SER A 59 -48.88 1.22 28.06
CA SER A 59 -50.10 0.63 27.49
C SER A 59 -50.10 0.66 25.96
N ASP A 60 -50.15 -0.55 25.39
CA ASP A 60 -50.99 -1.02 24.28
C ASP A 60 -51.25 -0.14 23.05
N SER A 61 -50.90 -0.64 21.87
CA SER A 61 -51.84 -1.40 21.00
C SER A 61 -51.43 -1.35 19.52
N LEU A 62 -51.66 -2.49 18.86
CA LEU A 62 -51.46 -2.72 17.43
C LEU A 62 -52.35 -1.83 16.56
N SER A 63 -51.84 -1.41 15.40
CA SER A 63 -52.64 -1.43 14.16
C SER A 63 -51.75 -1.35 12.92
N SER A 64 -51.80 -2.42 12.12
CA SER A 64 -51.49 -2.39 10.69
C SER A 64 -52.63 -1.69 9.93
N PRO A 65 -52.36 -1.11 8.75
CA PRO A 65 -53.26 -1.44 7.63
C PRO A 65 -52.50 -1.79 6.34
N THR A 66 -52.85 -2.98 5.84
CA THR A 66 -53.31 -3.31 4.47
C THR A 66 -52.64 -2.66 3.26
N SER A 67 -52.13 -3.58 2.43
CA SER A 67 -51.98 -3.54 0.97
C SER A 67 -53.10 -2.81 0.21
N SER A 68 -52.69 -1.95 -0.73
CA SER A 68 -53.46 -1.65 -1.93
C SER A 68 -52.58 -1.82 -3.17
N SER A 69 -52.99 -2.77 -4.02
CA SER A 69 -52.47 -3.02 -5.35
C SER A 69 -52.99 -1.98 -6.33
N CYS A 70 -52.09 -1.33 -7.06
CA CYS A 70 -52.42 -0.58 -8.27
C CYS A 70 -51.43 -0.99 -9.36
N THR A 71 -51.92 -1.77 -10.33
CA THR A 71 -51.25 -2.09 -11.58
C THR A 71 -51.22 -0.85 -12.47
N GLY A 72 -50.03 -0.40 -12.84
CA GLY A 72 -49.78 0.58 -13.88
C GLY A 72 -48.54 0.15 -14.66
N ASN A 73 -48.77 -0.42 -15.83
CA ASN A 73 -47.75 -0.87 -16.76
C ASN A 73 -47.35 0.36 -17.60
N ASP A 74 -46.17 0.92 -17.36
CA ASP A 74 -45.55 1.89 -18.27
C ASP A 74 -44.05 1.60 -18.38
N SER A 75 -43.73 0.90 -19.46
CA SER A 75 -42.40 0.78 -20.01
C SER A 75 -41.92 2.12 -20.56
N ASN A 76 -41.00 2.76 -19.86
CA ASN A 76 -40.06 3.72 -20.45
C ASN A 76 -38.77 3.78 -19.63
N GLY A 77 -37.64 3.56 -20.31
CA GLY A 77 -36.31 3.61 -19.74
C GLY A 77 -35.99 5.00 -19.19
N SER A 78 -36.05 5.15 -17.88
CA SER A 78 -35.58 6.32 -17.15
C SER A 78 -34.38 5.91 -16.32
N CYS A 79 -33.23 6.52 -16.60
CA CYS A 79 -32.05 6.50 -15.74
C CYS A 79 -32.51 6.88 -14.32
N THR A 80 -32.58 5.91 -13.41
CA THR A 80 -32.98 6.19 -12.03
C THR A 80 -31.87 6.99 -11.39
N SER A 81 -32.11 8.30 -11.26
CA SER A 81 -31.39 9.21 -10.39
C SER A 81 -31.41 8.63 -8.97
N ARG A 82 -30.44 7.76 -8.66
CA ARG A 82 -30.21 7.27 -7.31
C ARG A 82 -29.94 8.49 -6.45
N ARG A 83 -30.77 8.70 -5.42
CA ARG A 83 -30.49 9.73 -4.41
C ARG A 83 -29.07 9.50 -3.88
N PRO A 84 -28.27 10.56 -3.67
CA PRO A 84 -26.91 10.42 -3.17
C PRO A 84 -26.95 9.69 -1.82
N ARG A 85 -26.02 8.74 -1.64
CA ARG A 85 -25.96 7.85 -0.46
C ARG A 85 -25.75 8.63 0.84
N PHE A 86 -25.13 9.80 0.73
CA PHE A 86 -24.83 10.72 1.83
C PHE A 86 -25.32 12.13 1.50
N PRO A 87 -25.41 13.03 2.51
CA PRO A 87 -25.79 14.42 2.28
C PRO A 87 -24.96 15.08 1.17
N PRO A 88 -25.61 15.82 0.24
CA PRO A 88 -24.90 16.44 -0.86
C PRO A 88 -23.98 17.56 -0.36
N VAL A 89 -22.81 17.66 -0.97
CA VAL A 89 -21.87 18.79 -0.78
C VAL A 89 -21.84 19.60 -2.07
N SER A 90 -21.80 20.93 -1.96
CA SER A 90 -21.78 21.83 -3.12
C SER A 90 -20.59 21.54 -4.03
N THR A 91 -20.84 21.38 -5.32
CA THR A 91 -19.78 21.21 -6.32
C THR A 91 -18.84 22.42 -6.32
N PRO A 92 -17.51 22.21 -6.26
CA PRO A 92 -16.56 23.30 -6.24
C PRO A 92 -16.52 24.05 -7.57
N ILE A 93 -16.40 25.38 -7.49
CA ILE A 93 -16.26 26.25 -8.65
C ILE A 93 -14.77 26.58 -8.84
N TYR A 94 -14.22 26.16 -9.98
CA TYR A 94 -12.82 26.42 -10.33
C TYR A 94 -12.70 27.51 -11.39
N PRO A 95 -11.59 28.27 -11.41
CA PRO A 95 -11.25 29.10 -12.57
C PRO A 95 -11.23 28.26 -13.85
N SER A 96 -11.72 28.81 -14.97
CA SER A 96 -11.93 28.07 -16.24
C SER A 96 -10.73 27.21 -16.68
N LYS A 97 -9.51 27.77 -16.59
CA LYS A 97 -8.27 27.05 -16.91
C LYS A 97 -8.01 25.86 -15.99
N VAL A 98 -8.25 26.03 -14.69
CA VAL A 98 -8.06 24.99 -13.67
C VAL A 98 -9.10 23.89 -13.89
N ASN A 99 -10.36 24.27 -14.10
CA ASN A 99 -11.46 23.35 -14.37
C ASN A 99 -11.13 22.44 -15.57
N ARG A 100 -10.69 23.02 -16.69
CA ARG A 100 -10.32 22.28 -17.90
C ARG A 100 -9.18 21.28 -17.67
N VAL A 101 -8.18 21.64 -16.86
CA VAL A 101 -7.06 20.76 -16.54
C VAL A 101 -7.52 19.59 -15.68
N ILE A 102 -8.32 19.85 -14.65
CA ILE A 102 -8.87 18.82 -13.76
C ILE A 102 -9.78 17.88 -14.56
N PHE A 103 -10.73 18.42 -15.33
CA PHE A 103 -11.64 17.65 -16.16
C PHE A 103 -10.91 16.69 -17.10
N ASN A 104 -9.87 17.18 -17.78
CA ASN A 104 -9.06 16.34 -18.67
C ASN A 104 -8.25 15.28 -17.93
N ALA A 105 -7.76 15.58 -16.71
CA ALA A 105 -7.06 14.60 -15.89
C ALA A 105 -8.01 13.50 -15.42
N LYS A 106 -9.19 13.88 -14.90
CA LYS A 106 -10.26 12.97 -14.48
C LYS A 106 -10.67 12.03 -15.63
N LYS A 107 -11.06 12.60 -16.77
CA LYS A 107 -11.50 11.83 -17.95
C LYS A 107 -10.47 10.83 -18.45
N LYS A 108 -9.18 11.15 -18.33
CA LYS A 108 -8.10 10.23 -18.73
C LYS A 108 -7.85 9.16 -17.67
N HIS A 109 -7.99 9.51 -16.39
CA HIS A 109 -7.69 8.60 -15.29
C HIS A 109 -8.76 7.53 -15.09
N ARG A 110 -10.04 7.95 -15.14
CA ARG A 110 -11.22 7.10 -15.07
C ARG A 110 -12.08 7.37 -16.29
N SER A 111 -11.83 6.64 -17.38
CA SER A 111 -12.60 6.77 -18.62
C SER A 111 -14.01 6.19 -18.50
N ASP A 112 -14.23 5.36 -17.49
CA ASP A 112 -15.49 4.72 -17.13
C ASP A 112 -16.45 5.62 -16.34
N ILE A 113 -15.97 6.76 -15.81
CA ILE A 113 -16.77 7.72 -15.04
C ILE A 113 -16.78 9.09 -15.74
N ASP A 114 -17.97 9.65 -15.95
CA ASP A 114 -18.08 11.05 -16.38
C ASP A 114 -17.43 11.98 -15.34
N PRO A 115 -16.55 12.93 -15.71
CA PRO A 115 -15.87 13.81 -14.75
C PRO A 115 -16.77 14.57 -13.77
N ASP A 116 -18.03 14.82 -14.14
CA ASP A 116 -19.02 15.48 -13.29
C ASP A 116 -19.73 14.52 -12.31
N ALA A 117 -19.55 13.21 -12.50
CA ALA A 117 -20.09 12.12 -11.65
C ALA A 117 -19.05 11.53 -10.67
N TRP A 118 -17.89 12.18 -10.48
CA TRP A 118 -16.81 11.73 -9.58
C TRP A 118 -17.16 11.78 -8.08
N ASN A 119 -18.32 12.35 -7.74
CA ASN A 119 -18.87 12.44 -6.38
C ASN A 119 -20.24 11.74 -6.26
N ARG A 120 -20.54 10.79 -7.17
CA ARG A 120 -21.83 10.08 -7.25
C ARG A 120 -22.23 9.37 -5.96
N GLU A 121 -21.28 8.90 -5.16
CA GLU A 121 -21.54 8.26 -3.88
C GLU A 121 -21.74 9.29 -2.76
N GLY A 122 -21.13 10.46 -2.89
CA GLY A 122 -21.29 11.57 -1.95
C GLY A 122 -20.44 11.42 -0.70
N PHE A 123 -19.32 10.68 -0.74
CA PHE A 123 -18.48 10.46 0.43
C PHE A 123 -17.94 11.75 1.07
N ALA A 124 -17.91 12.86 0.33
CA ALA A 124 -17.58 14.18 0.85
C ALA A 124 -18.52 14.64 1.97
N GLY A 125 -19.80 14.24 1.95
CA GLY A 125 -20.80 14.53 2.98
C GLY A 125 -20.93 13.44 4.04
N SER A 126 -20.06 12.42 4.01
CA SER A 126 -20.08 11.30 4.95
C SER A 126 -19.01 11.46 6.05
N ASN A 127 -19.08 10.59 7.06
CA ASN A 127 -18.07 10.47 8.12
C ASN A 127 -16.99 9.42 7.80
N VAL A 128 -16.77 9.06 6.51
CA VAL A 128 -15.85 7.97 6.12
C VAL A 128 -14.43 8.14 6.67
N CYS A 129 -13.96 9.38 6.83
CA CYS A 129 -12.64 9.69 7.38
C CYS A 129 -12.59 9.71 8.92
N GLU A 130 -13.73 9.59 9.59
CA GLU A 130 -13.88 9.58 11.04
C GLU A 130 -14.30 8.21 11.57
N LEU A 131 -14.42 7.22 10.67
CA LEU A 131 -14.74 5.84 11.03
C LEU A 131 -13.75 5.30 12.05
N LEU A 132 -14.27 4.64 13.08
CA LEU A 132 -13.47 4.02 14.12
C LEU A 132 -12.54 2.95 13.56
N LEU A 133 -11.39 2.82 14.22
CA LEU A 133 -10.40 1.77 13.96
C LEU A 133 -10.78 0.53 14.76
N ASP A 134 -10.54 -0.64 14.17
CA ASP A 134 -10.56 -1.89 14.90
C ASP A 134 -9.24 -2.07 15.66
N GLU A 135 -9.29 -1.80 16.96
CA GLU A 135 -8.11 -1.91 17.83
C GLU A 135 -7.88 -3.32 18.39
N SER A 136 -8.61 -4.34 17.90
CA SER A 136 -8.50 -5.70 18.43
C SER A 136 -7.16 -6.37 18.14
N ASN A 137 -6.50 -5.98 17.05
CA ASN A 137 -5.17 -6.47 16.68
C ASN A 137 -4.26 -5.29 16.35
N ARG A 138 -3.52 -4.84 17.35
CA ARG A 138 -2.73 -3.60 17.28
C ARG A 138 -1.37 -3.86 16.66
N ILE A 139 -0.94 -2.96 15.78
CA ILE A 139 0.45 -2.92 15.31
C ILE A 139 1.39 -2.50 16.45
N ARG A 140 2.59 -3.07 16.47
CA ARG A 140 3.65 -2.62 17.38
C ARG A 140 4.11 -1.21 17.00
N ARG A 141 4.37 -0.40 18.02
CA ARG A 141 4.93 0.95 17.87
C ARG A 141 6.21 1.06 18.68
N GLU A 142 7.25 1.58 18.05
CA GLU A 142 8.55 1.82 18.64
C GLU A 142 8.96 3.27 18.43
N HIS A 143 9.78 3.81 19.31
CA HIS A 143 10.40 5.12 19.10
C HIS A 143 11.85 4.94 18.62
N CYS A 144 12.28 5.73 17.64
CA CYS A 144 13.58 5.56 16.98
C CYS A 144 14.81 5.69 17.92
N SER A 145 14.63 6.34 19.07
CA SER A 145 15.66 6.45 20.13
C SER A 145 15.82 5.17 20.96
N LYS A 146 14.80 4.30 21.00
CA LYS A 146 14.80 3.05 21.77
C LYS A 146 15.01 1.81 20.89
N LEU A 147 14.80 1.94 19.58
CA LEU A 147 14.96 0.86 18.61
C LEU A 147 16.33 0.97 17.91
N SER A 148 17.24 0.04 18.22
CA SER A 148 18.50 -0.10 17.49
C SER A 148 18.30 -0.81 16.15
N LEU A 149 19.23 -0.64 15.20
CA LEU A 149 19.18 -1.34 13.91
C LEU A 149 19.18 -2.87 14.09
N LYS A 150 20.01 -3.38 15.01
CA LYS A 150 20.07 -4.83 15.30
C LYS A 150 18.71 -5.35 15.79
N ARG A 151 18.08 -4.64 16.74
CA ARG A 151 16.73 -4.99 17.23
C ARG A 151 15.71 -4.93 16.10
N PHE A 152 15.76 -3.89 15.26
CA PHE A 152 14.89 -3.77 14.10
C PHE A 152 14.98 -5.02 13.19
N ILE A 153 16.20 -5.43 12.85
CA ILE A 153 16.42 -6.59 11.99
C ILE A 153 15.92 -7.88 12.67
N ASP A 154 16.29 -8.09 13.93
CA ASP A 154 16.00 -9.35 14.65
C ASP A 154 14.51 -9.50 14.99
N GLU A 155 13.83 -8.41 15.37
CA GLU A 155 12.45 -8.42 15.87
C GLU A 155 11.39 -8.13 14.80
N TYR A 156 11.78 -7.50 13.68
CA TYR A 156 10.81 -7.03 12.67
C TYR A 156 11.18 -7.44 11.24
N GLU A 157 12.36 -7.10 10.74
CA GLU A 157 12.70 -7.34 9.33
C GLU A 157 12.84 -8.84 9.00
N ARG A 158 13.66 -9.57 9.78
CA ARG A 158 13.90 -11.00 9.60
C ARG A 158 12.65 -11.86 9.84
N PRO A 159 11.85 -11.66 10.92
CA PRO A 159 10.60 -12.39 11.08
C PRO A 159 9.48 -11.91 10.16
N ALA A 160 9.70 -10.84 9.39
CA ALA A 160 8.72 -10.21 8.51
C ALA A 160 7.48 -9.72 9.26
N GLU A 161 7.69 -8.96 10.33
CA GLU A 161 6.65 -8.34 11.16
C GLU A 161 6.58 -6.81 10.92
N PRO A 162 5.38 -6.25 10.67
CA PRO A 162 5.21 -4.81 10.46
C PRO A 162 5.35 -4.04 11.77
N VAL A 163 5.87 -2.81 11.67
CA VAL A 163 6.05 -1.92 12.82
C VAL A 163 5.91 -0.47 12.42
N VAL A 164 5.39 0.35 13.32
CA VAL A 164 5.43 1.81 13.21
C VAL A 164 6.58 2.34 14.07
N ILE A 165 7.45 3.15 13.47
CA ILE A 165 8.61 3.73 14.13
C ILE A 165 8.44 5.26 14.17
N ASP A 166 8.38 5.81 15.36
CA ASP A 166 8.18 7.24 15.61
C ASP A 166 9.50 8.02 15.73
N GLY A 167 9.48 9.28 15.31
CA GLY A 167 10.54 10.27 15.53
C GLY A 167 11.74 10.22 14.58
N ILE A 168 11.68 9.43 13.50
CA ILE A 168 12.81 9.31 12.54
C ILE A 168 13.14 10.66 11.87
N PRO A 169 12.17 11.39 11.28
CA PRO A 169 12.46 12.66 10.62
C PRO A 169 13.12 13.68 11.55
N GLU A 170 12.70 13.71 12.82
CA GLU A 170 13.23 14.60 13.85
C GLU A 170 14.67 14.22 14.21
N ALA A 171 14.91 12.94 14.49
CA ALA A 171 16.22 12.43 14.87
C ALA A 171 17.27 12.59 13.76
N ASP A 172 16.88 12.37 12.50
CA ASP A 172 17.77 12.46 11.34
C ASP A 172 17.88 13.90 10.76
N GLY A 173 17.12 14.84 11.32
CA GLY A 173 17.13 16.26 10.95
C GLY A 173 16.57 16.53 9.56
N TRP A 174 15.48 15.86 9.17
CA TRP A 174 14.88 16.00 7.85
C TRP A 174 14.42 17.44 7.57
N GLY A 175 14.85 17.98 6.43
CA GLY A 175 14.38 19.27 5.94
C GLY A 175 12.87 19.31 5.65
N ALA A 176 12.28 18.14 5.36
CA ALA A 176 10.87 17.96 5.08
C ALA A 176 9.98 18.49 6.21
N LEU A 177 10.36 18.29 7.48
CA LEU A 177 9.61 18.82 8.64
C LEU A 177 9.41 20.35 8.56
N LYS A 178 10.36 21.06 7.95
CA LYS A 178 10.30 22.51 7.79
C LYS A 178 9.70 22.92 6.44
N ARG A 179 9.92 22.14 5.38
CA ARG A 179 9.66 22.55 3.99
C ARG A 179 8.39 21.95 3.39
N TRP A 180 7.93 20.81 3.88
CA TRP A 180 6.84 20.02 3.26
C TRP A 180 5.42 20.33 3.76
N SER A 181 5.20 21.51 4.35
CA SER A 181 3.82 22.00 4.49
C SER A 181 3.21 22.26 3.10
N LEU A 182 1.92 21.97 2.91
CA LEU A 182 1.20 22.21 1.65
C LEU A 182 1.38 23.65 1.12
N LYS A 183 1.37 24.64 2.02
CA LYS A 183 1.59 26.06 1.68
C LYS A 183 2.99 26.31 1.11
N LYS A 184 4.05 25.76 1.72
CA LYS A 184 5.43 25.93 1.27
C LYS A 184 5.69 25.16 -0.02
N LEU A 185 5.23 23.91 -0.11
CA LEU A 185 5.33 23.12 -1.34
C LEU A 185 4.67 23.85 -2.50
N ARG A 186 3.46 24.39 -2.30
CA ARG A 186 2.77 25.19 -3.33
C ARG A 186 3.60 26.40 -3.75
N LYS A 187 4.24 27.09 -2.81
CA LYS A 187 5.07 28.28 -3.10
C LYS A 187 6.27 27.92 -3.98
N TYR A 188 7.03 26.89 -3.61
CA TYR A 188 8.29 26.55 -4.27
C TYR A 188 8.10 25.75 -5.56
N TYR A 189 7.14 24.82 -5.58
CA TYR A 189 6.95 23.87 -6.68
C TYR A 189 5.74 24.18 -7.57
N LYS A 190 5.15 25.39 -7.50
CA LYS A 190 3.90 25.74 -8.21
C LYS A 190 3.81 25.32 -9.68
N ASN A 191 4.93 25.33 -10.41
CA ASN A 191 4.96 25.11 -11.85
C ASN A 191 5.43 23.71 -12.27
N VAL A 192 5.95 22.90 -11.34
CA VAL A 192 6.44 21.54 -11.63
C VAL A 192 5.26 20.63 -11.95
N GLU A 193 5.48 19.65 -12.82
CA GLU A 193 4.45 18.69 -13.23
C GLU A 193 4.67 17.33 -12.56
N LEU A 194 3.81 17.03 -11.59
CA LEU A 194 3.83 15.76 -10.86
C LEU A 194 2.76 14.82 -11.41
N LYS A 195 3.07 13.52 -11.40
CA LYS A 195 2.14 12.46 -11.75
C LYS A 195 1.03 12.38 -10.71
N CYS A 196 -0.22 12.49 -11.16
CA CYS A 196 -1.42 12.47 -10.32
C CYS A 196 -2.46 11.43 -10.78
N GLY A 197 -2.04 10.48 -11.62
CA GLY A 197 -2.86 9.40 -12.15
C GLY A 197 -2.19 8.68 -13.31
N GLU A 198 -2.87 7.66 -13.83
CA GLU A 198 -2.51 6.91 -15.03
C GLU A 198 -3.76 6.73 -15.89
N ASP A 199 -3.61 6.70 -17.22
CA ASP A 199 -4.72 6.33 -18.11
C ASP A 199 -4.85 4.80 -18.26
N ASP A 200 -5.89 4.37 -18.99
CA ASP A 200 -6.18 2.94 -19.24
C ASP A 200 -5.04 2.19 -19.95
N HIS A 201 -4.06 2.90 -20.50
CA HIS A 201 -2.89 2.35 -21.17
C HIS A 201 -1.62 2.43 -20.31
N GLY A 202 -1.75 2.85 -19.05
CA GLY A 202 -0.64 3.02 -18.12
C GLY A 202 0.23 4.25 -18.39
N LYS A 203 -0.24 5.20 -19.21
CA LYS A 203 0.49 6.46 -19.43
C LYS A 203 0.25 7.40 -18.26
N SER A 204 1.32 7.98 -17.75
CA SER A 204 1.24 8.93 -16.64
C SER A 204 0.45 10.18 -17.00
N ILE A 205 -0.51 10.53 -16.15
CA ILE A 205 -1.22 11.79 -16.18
C ILE A 205 -0.50 12.73 -15.22
N ARG A 206 -0.02 13.86 -15.74
CA ARG A 206 0.70 14.87 -14.97
C ARG A 206 -0.08 16.17 -14.89
N MET A 207 0.07 16.86 -13.77
CA MET A 207 -0.56 18.16 -13.53
C MET A 207 0.42 19.11 -12.86
N LYS A 208 0.39 20.39 -13.25
CA LYS A 208 1.15 21.42 -12.53
C LYS A 208 0.70 21.49 -11.08
N PHE A 209 1.66 21.52 -10.16
CA PHE A 209 1.37 21.42 -8.75
C PHE A 209 0.40 22.51 -8.26
N LYS A 210 0.46 23.74 -8.78
CA LYS A 210 -0.51 24.80 -8.42
C LYS A 210 -1.97 24.46 -8.75
N TYR A 211 -2.22 23.73 -9.84
CA TYR A 211 -3.58 23.32 -10.21
C TYR A 211 -4.06 22.19 -9.32
N PHE A 212 -3.16 21.24 -9.03
CA PHE A 212 -3.43 20.17 -8.08
C PHE A 212 -3.72 20.72 -6.68
N MET A 213 -2.99 21.73 -6.23
CA MET A 213 -3.25 22.38 -4.94
C MET A 213 -4.59 23.13 -4.90
N THR A 214 -5.01 23.75 -6.01
CA THR A 214 -6.37 24.33 -6.09
C THR A 214 -7.42 23.22 -6.05
N TYR A 215 -7.20 22.10 -6.74
CA TYR A 215 -8.08 20.93 -6.70
C TYR A 215 -8.19 20.34 -5.29
N LEU A 216 -7.05 19.99 -4.67
CA LEU A 216 -6.95 19.42 -3.33
C LEU A 216 -7.76 20.22 -2.29
N ASN A 217 -7.66 21.55 -2.33
CA ASN A 217 -8.32 22.43 -1.36
C ASN A 217 -9.86 22.52 -1.49
N HIS A 218 -10.45 22.14 -2.62
CA HIS A 218 -11.88 22.38 -2.88
C HIS A 218 -12.65 21.13 -3.33
N GLN A 219 -11.96 20.07 -3.76
CA GLN A 219 -12.60 18.89 -4.32
C GLN A 219 -13.60 18.21 -3.36
N THR A 220 -14.66 17.65 -3.95
CA THR A 220 -15.69 16.86 -3.24
C THR A 220 -15.82 15.46 -3.84
N ASP A 221 -14.77 14.98 -4.50
CA ASP A 221 -14.76 13.69 -5.20
C ASP A 221 -14.76 12.54 -4.19
N ASP A 222 -15.33 11.41 -4.58
CA ASP A 222 -15.41 10.19 -3.77
C ASP A 222 -14.02 9.59 -3.57
N SER A 223 -13.30 9.33 -4.67
CA SER A 223 -11.87 9.00 -4.71
C SER A 223 -11.10 10.08 -5.49
N PRO A 224 -10.49 11.06 -4.80
CA PRO A 224 -9.80 12.17 -5.45
C PRO A 224 -8.51 11.76 -6.16
N LEU A 225 -8.12 12.49 -7.20
CA LEU A 225 -6.79 12.37 -7.84
C LEU A 225 -5.68 12.48 -6.79
N TYR A 226 -4.66 11.64 -6.92
CA TYR A 226 -3.60 11.49 -5.92
C TYR A 226 -2.22 11.66 -6.57
N ILE A 227 -1.40 12.61 -6.09
CA ILE A 227 -0.01 12.68 -6.52
C ILE A 227 0.76 11.49 -5.95
N PHE A 228 1.35 10.73 -6.85
CA PHE A 228 2.15 9.54 -6.57
C PHE A 228 3.29 9.50 -7.59
N ASP A 229 4.26 10.38 -7.41
CA ASP A 229 5.32 10.62 -8.39
C ASP A 229 6.57 9.82 -8.07
N SER A 230 7.00 9.00 -9.03
CA SER A 230 8.17 8.12 -8.89
C SER A 230 9.43 8.62 -9.61
N THR A 231 9.36 9.82 -10.16
CA THR A 231 10.35 10.41 -11.08
C THR A 231 10.78 11.79 -10.60
N PHE A 232 10.40 12.17 -9.38
CA PHE A 232 10.69 13.47 -8.80
C PHE A 232 12.19 13.70 -8.59
N ASP A 233 12.99 12.63 -8.62
CA ASP A 233 14.45 12.67 -8.62
C ASP A 233 15.10 12.72 -10.02
N ASP A 234 14.32 12.51 -11.09
CA ASP A 234 14.78 12.62 -12.47
C ASP A 234 14.74 14.06 -13.00
N HIS A 235 13.85 14.90 -12.47
CA HIS A 235 13.64 16.27 -12.95
C HIS A 235 14.36 17.31 -12.09
N GLU A 236 15.11 18.22 -12.71
CA GLU A 236 15.92 19.24 -12.02
C GLU A 236 15.09 20.14 -11.09
N ASP A 237 13.84 20.43 -11.44
CA ASP A 237 12.95 21.30 -10.68
C ASP A 237 12.28 20.62 -9.48
N THR A 238 12.29 19.28 -9.40
CA THR A 238 11.79 18.51 -8.26
C THR A 238 12.90 17.80 -7.47
N LYS A 239 14.09 17.63 -8.04
CA LYS A 239 15.24 16.99 -7.42
C LYS A 239 15.62 17.57 -6.04
N PRO A 240 15.47 18.88 -5.74
CA PRO A 240 15.70 19.40 -4.39
C PRO A 240 14.83 18.77 -3.29
N LEU A 241 13.74 18.07 -3.62
CA LEU A 241 12.97 17.28 -2.65
C LEU A 241 13.81 16.15 -2.03
N LEU A 242 14.85 15.66 -2.71
CA LEU A 242 15.79 14.67 -2.16
C LEU A 242 16.61 15.24 -1.00
N ASP A 243 16.88 16.55 -0.99
CA ASP A 243 17.66 17.20 0.06
C ASP A 243 16.85 17.34 1.37
N ASP A 244 15.55 17.02 1.32
CA ASP A 244 14.62 17.21 2.43
C ASP A 244 14.46 15.96 3.30
N TYR A 245 14.95 14.81 2.86
CA TYR A 245 14.87 13.56 3.62
C TYR A 245 16.11 12.70 3.43
N LYS A 246 16.26 11.68 4.28
CA LYS A 246 17.29 10.65 4.16
C LYS A 246 16.61 9.29 4.24
N VAL A 247 17.19 8.27 3.63
CA VAL A 247 16.73 6.90 3.88
C VAL A 247 16.97 6.59 5.37
N PRO A 248 15.94 6.18 6.14
CA PRO A 248 16.11 5.90 7.56
C PRO A 248 17.19 4.84 7.83
N LYS A 249 17.90 4.96 8.96
CA LYS A 249 18.96 4.02 9.37
C LYS A 249 18.57 2.54 9.42
N TYR A 250 17.26 2.26 9.49
CA TYR A 250 16.68 0.91 9.52
C TYR A 250 16.67 0.21 8.17
N PHE A 251 16.89 0.94 7.07
CA PHE A 251 16.86 0.41 5.71
C PHE A 251 18.22 0.65 5.01
N PRO A 252 19.33 0.12 5.55
CA PRO A 252 20.68 0.43 5.08
C PRO A 252 21.00 -0.21 3.71
N GLU A 253 20.27 -1.25 3.32
CA GLU A 253 20.50 -2.00 2.09
C GLU A 253 19.47 -1.65 1.02
N ASP A 254 19.95 -1.42 -0.19
CA ASP A 254 19.14 -1.31 -1.39
C ASP A 254 19.77 -2.13 -2.51
N LEU A 255 19.59 -3.46 -2.45
CA LEU A 255 20.25 -4.40 -3.37
C LEU A 255 19.85 -4.20 -4.84
N PHE A 256 18.71 -3.55 -5.12
CA PHE A 256 18.33 -3.22 -6.51
C PHE A 256 19.15 -2.08 -7.11
N SER A 257 19.81 -1.25 -6.29
CA SER A 257 20.76 -0.24 -6.78
C SER A 257 21.88 -0.85 -7.63
N LEU A 258 22.29 -2.09 -7.33
CA LEU A 258 23.33 -2.83 -8.06
C LEU A 258 22.98 -3.07 -9.53
N VAL A 259 21.70 -3.07 -9.87
CA VAL A 259 21.23 -3.22 -11.26
C VAL A 259 21.46 -1.93 -12.07
N GLY A 260 21.61 -0.79 -11.39
CA GLY A 260 21.79 0.55 -11.92
C GLY A 260 20.47 1.31 -12.11
N GLU A 261 20.50 2.63 -11.91
CA GLU A 261 19.31 3.51 -11.89
C GLU A 261 18.44 3.40 -13.16
N SER A 262 19.03 3.29 -14.35
CA SER A 262 18.25 3.19 -15.61
C SER A 262 17.53 1.84 -15.81
N ARG A 263 17.84 0.82 -15.01
CA ARG A 263 17.36 -0.55 -15.22
C ARG A 263 16.64 -1.14 -14.02
N ARG A 264 16.77 -0.53 -12.85
CA ARG A 264 15.97 -0.89 -11.68
C ARG A 264 14.51 -0.47 -11.88
N PRO A 265 13.53 -1.14 -11.24
CA PRO A 265 12.16 -0.65 -11.18
C PRO A 265 12.09 0.68 -10.40
N PRO A 266 11.04 1.51 -10.63
CA PRO A 266 10.71 2.61 -9.73
C PRO A 266 10.57 2.08 -8.29
N TYR A 267 11.13 2.82 -7.34
CA TYR A 267 11.31 2.33 -5.98
C TYR A 267 11.09 3.40 -4.91
N ARG A 268 10.84 4.64 -5.30
CA ARG A 268 10.57 5.74 -4.37
C ARG A 268 9.47 6.62 -4.92
N TRP A 269 8.62 7.12 -4.05
CA TRP A 269 7.48 7.94 -4.44
C TRP A 269 7.26 9.10 -3.50
N PHE A 270 7.15 10.30 -4.08
CA PHE A 270 6.65 11.48 -3.39
C PHE A 270 5.13 11.53 -3.49
N LEU A 271 4.47 11.68 -2.34
CA LEU A 271 3.04 11.46 -2.17
C LEU A 271 2.37 12.75 -1.68
N VAL A 272 1.38 13.25 -2.43
CA VAL A 272 0.52 14.36 -1.97
C VAL A 272 -0.92 14.03 -2.28
N GLY A 273 -1.72 13.75 -1.25
CA GLY A 273 -3.07 13.20 -1.41
C GLY A 273 -4.12 14.01 -0.65
N PRO A 274 -5.22 14.43 -1.30
CA PRO A 274 -6.36 15.01 -0.61
C PRO A 274 -7.03 14.00 0.32
N LYS A 275 -7.79 14.48 1.32
CA LYS A 275 -8.72 13.66 2.10
C LYS A 275 -9.60 12.80 1.18
N ARG A 276 -9.77 11.52 1.53
CA ARG A 276 -10.43 10.41 0.81
C ARG A 276 -9.62 9.71 -0.29
N SER A 277 -8.49 10.26 -0.72
CA SER A 277 -7.60 9.52 -1.64
C SER A 277 -6.92 8.35 -0.92
N GLY A 278 -6.34 7.40 -1.64
CA GLY A 278 -5.68 6.28 -1.02
C GLY A 278 -4.99 5.35 -1.99
N THR A 279 -4.78 4.12 -1.56
CA THR A 279 -4.33 3.03 -2.42
C THR A 279 -5.06 1.77 -1.99
N THR A 280 -5.66 1.11 -2.99
CA THR A 280 -6.45 -0.12 -2.84
C THR A 280 -5.62 -1.28 -2.26
N LEU A 281 -6.25 -2.37 -1.85
CA LEU A 281 -5.56 -3.52 -1.28
C LEU A 281 -4.56 -4.16 -2.26
N HIS A 282 -3.28 -4.19 -1.91
CA HIS A 282 -2.21 -4.69 -2.78
C HIS A 282 -1.08 -5.40 -2.04
N LEU A 283 -0.16 -5.98 -2.82
CA LEU A 283 1.15 -6.45 -2.39
C LEU A 283 2.23 -5.63 -3.09
N ASP A 284 3.33 -5.38 -2.38
CA ASP A 284 4.50 -4.78 -2.99
C ASP A 284 5.08 -5.62 -4.15
N PRO A 285 5.44 -4.98 -5.28
CA PRO A 285 5.91 -5.68 -6.47
C PRO A 285 7.22 -6.41 -6.20
N LEU A 286 7.41 -7.51 -6.92
CA LEU A 286 8.61 -8.35 -6.82
C LEU A 286 8.93 -8.85 -5.40
N GLY A 287 8.00 -8.77 -4.45
CA GLY A 287 8.21 -9.22 -3.07
C GLY A 287 9.14 -8.32 -2.25
N THR A 288 9.36 -7.07 -2.69
CA THR A 288 10.10 -6.07 -1.91
C THR A 288 9.38 -5.78 -0.60
N SER A 289 10.12 -5.32 0.39
CA SER A 289 9.54 -4.62 1.54
C SER A 289 9.47 -3.12 1.26
N ALA A 290 8.70 -2.38 2.05
CA ALA A 290 8.58 -0.95 1.91
C ALA A 290 8.65 -0.23 3.26
N TRP A 291 9.02 1.05 3.20
CA TRP A 291 8.83 1.98 4.31
C TRP A 291 8.10 3.23 3.82
N ASN A 292 7.19 3.76 4.65
CA ASN A 292 6.40 4.95 4.36
C ASN A 292 6.48 5.94 5.52
N THR A 293 7.03 7.12 5.27
CA THR A 293 7.15 8.18 6.29
C THR A 293 6.17 9.31 6.01
N LEU A 294 5.33 9.62 7.00
CA LEU A 294 4.29 10.64 6.92
C LEU A 294 4.77 11.97 7.51
N ILE A 295 4.64 13.06 6.76
CA ILE A 295 5.07 14.40 7.18
C ILE A 295 3.87 15.31 7.51
N VAL A 296 2.76 15.16 6.78
CA VAL A 296 1.54 15.95 6.99
C VAL A 296 0.32 15.04 6.94
N GLY A 297 -0.67 15.31 7.79
CA GLY A 297 -1.96 14.63 7.82
C GLY A 297 -1.93 13.29 8.54
N ARG A 298 -2.93 12.46 8.29
CA ARG A 298 -3.08 11.12 8.86
C ARG A 298 -3.44 10.10 7.79
N LYS A 299 -2.91 8.88 7.90
CA LYS A 299 -3.22 7.75 7.01
C LYS A 299 -3.79 6.59 7.82
N ARG A 300 -4.94 6.07 7.43
CA ARG A 300 -5.50 4.82 7.96
C ARG A 300 -4.91 3.66 7.18
N TRP A 301 -4.42 2.67 7.89
CA TRP A 301 -3.82 1.46 7.34
C TRP A 301 -4.63 0.24 7.71
N VAL A 302 -4.67 -0.71 6.79
CA VAL A 302 -5.13 -2.08 7.05
C VAL A 302 -4.15 -3.05 6.43
N LEU A 303 -3.73 -4.04 7.20
CA LEU A 303 -2.75 -5.04 6.82
C LEU A 303 -3.31 -6.44 7.06
N PHE A 304 -2.94 -7.39 6.20
CA PHE A 304 -3.21 -8.82 6.40
C PHE A 304 -1.92 -9.63 6.23
N PRO A 305 -1.65 -10.57 7.15
CA PRO A 305 -0.47 -11.42 7.10
C PRO A 305 -0.37 -12.24 5.80
N PRO A 306 0.86 -12.61 5.38
CA PRO A 306 1.10 -13.33 4.13
C PRO A 306 0.47 -14.72 4.05
N HIS A 307 0.19 -15.37 5.20
CA HIS A 307 -0.47 -16.68 5.24
C HIS A 307 -1.98 -16.61 5.00
N VAL A 308 -2.59 -15.42 5.10
CA VAL A 308 -4.03 -15.28 4.85
C VAL A 308 -4.30 -15.48 3.35
N PRO A 309 -5.19 -16.40 2.96
CA PRO A 309 -5.41 -16.71 1.55
C PRO A 309 -5.86 -15.50 0.74
N LYS A 310 -5.31 -15.34 -0.48
CA LYS A 310 -5.64 -14.23 -1.40
C LYS A 310 -7.15 -14.04 -1.62
N HIS A 311 -7.89 -15.15 -1.75
CA HIS A 311 -9.35 -15.11 -2.01
C HIS A 311 -10.16 -14.61 -0.80
N LEU A 312 -9.56 -14.63 0.40
CA LEU A 312 -10.18 -14.13 1.61
C LEU A 312 -9.92 -12.63 1.72
N VAL A 313 -8.66 -12.21 1.65
CA VAL A 313 -8.27 -10.79 1.79
C VAL A 313 -8.87 -9.91 0.68
N ASN A 314 -8.97 -10.43 -0.56
CA ASN A 314 -9.54 -9.67 -1.67
C ASN A 314 -11.05 -9.49 -1.56
N GLY A 315 -11.71 -10.25 -0.69
CA GLY A 315 -13.14 -10.16 -0.42
C GLY A 315 -14.05 -10.24 -1.65
N LYS A 316 -13.60 -10.79 -2.79
CA LYS A 316 -14.33 -10.67 -4.08
C LYS A 316 -15.79 -11.14 -4.02
N ARG A 317 -16.09 -12.15 -3.19
CA ARG A 317 -17.46 -12.66 -3.00
C ARG A 317 -18.39 -11.65 -2.30
N TYR A 318 -17.83 -10.65 -1.62
CA TYR A 318 -18.56 -9.67 -0.82
C TYR A 318 -18.71 -8.32 -1.51
N VAL A 319 -18.05 -8.12 -2.67
CA VAL A 319 -18.22 -6.94 -3.53
C VAL A 319 -19.59 -7.03 -4.21
N ARG A 320 -20.33 -5.93 -4.24
CA ARG A 320 -21.60 -5.84 -4.98
C ARG A 320 -21.35 -5.30 -6.39
N ASP A 321 -22.23 -5.64 -7.32
CA ASP A 321 -22.07 -5.31 -8.74
C ASP A 321 -22.04 -3.80 -9.04
N ASP A 322 -22.59 -2.99 -8.14
CA ASP A 322 -22.71 -1.53 -8.29
C ASP A 322 -21.70 -0.73 -7.47
N GLU A 323 -20.70 -1.38 -6.87
CA GLU A 323 -19.66 -0.75 -6.06
C GLU A 323 -18.38 -0.48 -6.86
N ASP A 324 -17.76 0.67 -6.60
CA ASP A 324 -16.41 0.98 -7.08
C ASP A 324 -15.35 0.16 -6.32
N ASP A 325 -14.15 0.01 -6.89
CA ASP A 325 -13.05 -0.75 -6.30
C ASP A 325 -11.92 0.13 -5.71
N GLU A 326 -12.22 1.42 -5.49
CA GLU A 326 -11.33 2.44 -4.94
C GLU A 326 -11.03 2.25 -3.44
N ALA A 327 -9.98 2.92 -2.94
CA ALA A 327 -9.57 2.80 -1.55
C ALA A 327 -10.70 3.18 -0.57
N VAL A 328 -11.43 4.28 -0.85
CA VAL A 328 -12.56 4.70 -0.02
C VAL A 328 -13.65 3.63 0.08
N ASN A 329 -14.00 2.98 -1.03
CA ASN A 329 -14.98 1.88 -1.09
C ASN A 329 -14.47 0.65 -0.34
N TYR A 330 -13.18 0.35 -0.44
CA TYR A 330 -12.58 -0.73 0.34
C TYR A 330 -12.79 -0.53 1.84
N PHE A 331 -12.44 0.65 2.38
CA PHE A 331 -12.55 0.94 3.81
C PHE A 331 -13.99 1.12 4.28
N MET A 332 -14.84 1.75 3.47
CA MET A 332 -16.23 2.03 3.83
C MET A 332 -17.13 0.80 3.73
N ASP A 333 -16.95 -0.01 2.69
CA ASP A 333 -17.92 -1.04 2.31
C ASP A 333 -17.36 -2.45 2.42
N LEU A 334 -16.23 -2.73 1.75
CA LEU A 334 -15.73 -4.09 1.63
C LEU A 334 -15.12 -4.61 2.95
N LEU A 335 -14.26 -3.83 3.59
CA LEU A 335 -13.56 -4.23 4.81
C LEU A 335 -14.54 -4.53 5.96
N PRO A 336 -15.57 -3.70 6.26
CA PRO A 336 -16.56 -4.05 7.28
C PRO A 336 -17.35 -5.32 6.96
N ARG A 337 -17.69 -5.56 5.69
CA ARG A 337 -18.36 -6.82 5.27
C ARG A 337 -17.45 -8.02 5.45
N LEU A 338 -16.18 -7.90 5.05
CA LEU A 338 -15.19 -8.96 5.21
C LEU A 338 -14.99 -9.31 6.69
N LYS A 339 -14.85 -8.30 7.57
CA LYS A 339 -14.72 -8.50 9.02
C LYS A 339 -15.96 -9.14 9.67
N ARG A 340 -17.17 -8.86 9.15
CA ARG A 340 -18.40 -9.53 9.64
C ARG A 340 -18.51 -10.98 9.15
N ALA A 341 -18.02 -11.27 7.96
CA ALA A 341 -18.19 -12.57 7.33
C ALA A 341 -17.11 -13.59 7.70
N CYS A 342 -15.99 -13.15 8.29
CA CYS A 342 -14.84 -14.01 8.56
C CYS A 342 -14.37 -13.83 10.02
N PRO A 343 -14.05 -14.93 10.74
CA PRO A 343 -13.53 -14.84 12.10
C PRO A 343 -12.24 -14.01 12.19
N ARG A 344 -12.07 -13.28 13.30
CA ARG A 344 -10.92 -12.40 13.52
C ARG A 344 -9.60 -13.17 13.52
N GLU A 345 -9.61 -14.36 14.09
CA GLU A 345 -8.47 -15.28 14.19
C GLU A 345 -8.02 -15.77 12.82
N THR A 346 -8.93 -15.78 11.84
CA THR A 346 -8.64 -16.17 10.46
C THR A 346 -8.07 -15.00 9.65
N LEU A 347 -8.67 -13.80 9.78
CA LEU A 347 -8.22 -12.62 9.03
C LEU A 347 -6.92 -12.03 9.59
N GLN A 348 -6.74 -12.06 10.91
CA GLN A 348 -5.62 -11.44 11.63
C GLN A 348 -5.34 -10.01 11.13
N CYS A 349 -6.43 -9.31 10.82
CA CYS A 349 -6.39 -7.98 10.23
C CYS A 349 -5.75 -7.02 11.23
N VAL A 350 -4.71 -6.30 10.83
CA VAL A 350 -4.08 -5.26 11.64
C VAL A 350 -4.54 -3.91 11.10
N GLU A 351 -5.09 -3.06 11.95
CA GLU A 351 -5.61 -1.75 11.57
C GLU A 351 -5.07 -0.65 12.50
N PHE A 352 -4.63 0.47 11.92
CA PHE A 352 -4.06 1.57 12.70
C PHE A 352 -4.07 2.90 11.95
N MET A 353 -3.91 4.00 12.69
CA MET A 353 -3.66 5.33 12.15
C MET A 353 -2.18 5.65 12.16
N GLN A 354 -1.60 6.09 11.06
CA GLN A 354 -0.28 6.69 11.00
C GLN A 354 -0.40 8.21 11.21
N TYR A 355 0.47 8.76 12.03
CA TYR A 355 0.55 10.18 12.37
C TYR A 355 1.81 10.84 11.78
N PRO A 356 1.87 12.19 11.70
CA PRO A 356 3.08 12.90 11.26
C PRO A 356 4.29 12.53 12.11
N GLY A 357 5.45 12.34 11.47
CA GLY A 357 6.69 11.89 12.12
C GLY A 357 6.88 10.37 12.12
N GLU A 358 5.80 9.61 11.88
CA GLU A 358 5.85 8.15 11.92
C GLU A 358 6.27 7.55 10.58
N THR A 359 7.17 6.56 10.63
CA THR A 359 7.55 5.69 9.53
C THR A 359 6.97 4.29 9.74
N VAL A 360 6.17 3.81 8.80
CA VAL A 360 5.65 2.44 8.79
C VAL A 360 6.60 1.54 8.01
N PHE A 361 7.03 0.43 8.58
CA PHE A 361 7.71 -0.66 7.88
C PHE A 361 6.69 -1.74 7.47
N ILE A 362 6.67 -2.07 6.18
CA ILE A 362 5.82 -3.10 5.57
C ILE A 362 6.71 -4.21 5.02
N PRO A 363 6.74 -5.39 5.66
CA PRO A 363 7.50 -6.53 5.16
C PRO A 363 6.90 -7.06 3.86
N GLY A 364 7.75 -7.57 2.98
CA GLY A 364 7.32 -8.16 1.71
C GLY A 364 6.36 -9.32 1.92
N GLY A 365 5.21 -9.29 1.23
CA GLY A 365 4.18 -10.33 1.29
C GLY A 365 2.96 -9.98 2.15
N TRP A 366 2.99 -8.89 2.90
CA TRP A 366 1.83 -8.37 3.62
C TRP A 366 0.88 -7.65 2.68
N TRP A 367 -0.39 -8.09 2.64
CA TRP A 367 -1.43 -7.35 1.93
C TRP A 367 -1.72 -6.07 2.70
N HIS A 368 -1.82 -4.94 2.00
CA HIS A 368 -2.10 -3.67 2.65
C HIS A 368 -2.92 -2.73 1.79
N ALA A 369 -3.75 -1.92 2.43
CA ALA A 369 -4.45 -0.78 1.83
C ALA A 369 -4.25 0.46 2.71
N VAL A 370 -4.29 1.63 2.07
CA VAL A 370 -4.02 2.91 2.73
C VAL A 370 -5.10 3.92 2.37
N PHE A 371 -5.60 4.65 3.35
CA PHE A 371 -6.64 5.66 3.16
C PHE A 371 -6.25 6.98 3.83
N ASN A 372 -6.24 8.07 3.07
CA ASN A 372 -5.89 9.40 3.55
C ASN A 372 -7.13 10.01 4.22
N VAL A 373 -7.12 10.08 5.56
CA VAL A 373 -8.24 10.65 6.32
C VAL A 373 -8.18 12.18 6.42
N ASP A 374 -7.00 12.75 6.17
CA ASP A 374 -6.74 14.18 5.99
C ASP A 374 -6.02 14.41 4.65
N ASP A 375 -5.71 15.67 4.33
CA ASP A 375 -4.74 15.98 3.29
C ASP A 375 -3.33 15.57 3.77
N THR A 376 -2.62 14.78 2.96
CA THR A 376 -1.36 14.16 3.35
C THR A 376 -0.19 14.54 2.46
N VAL A 377 1.00 14.58 3.08
CA VAL A 377 2.29 14.61 2.39
C VAL A 377 3.18 13.53 2.98
N ALA A 378 3.72 12.64 2.14
CA ALA A 378 4.56 11.53 2.57
C ALA A 378 5.63 11.18 1.54
N ILE A 379 6.61 10.38 1.97
CA ILE A 379 7.61 9.75 1.11
C ILE A 379 7.65 8.26 1.44
N THR A 380 7.69 7.42 0.40
CA THR A 380 7.76 5.96 0.57
C THR A 380 8.79 5.37 -0.36
N GLN A 381 9.46 4.31 0.07
CA GLN A 381 10.36 3.55 -0.80
C GLN A 381 10.21 2.04 -0.60
N ASN A 382 10.36 1.33 -1.71
CA ASN A 382 10.49 -0.12 -1.74
C ASN A 382 11.97 -0.48 -1.78
N PHE A 383 12.36 -1.49 -1.03
CA PHE A 383 13.76 -1.91 -0.93
C PHE A 383 13.88 -3.42 -0.91
N CYS A 384 15.05 -3.88 -1.35
CA CYS A 384 15.49 -5.25 -1.20
C CYS A 384 16.73 -5.26 -0.31
N SER A 385 16.64 -6.00 0.80
CA SER A 385 17.72 -6.27 1.72
C SER A 385 18.12 -7.74 1.65
N SER A 386 19.22 -8.08 2.30
CA SER A 386 19.65 -9.45 2.55
C SER A 386 18.56 -10.30 3.21
N GLN A 387 17.71 -9.71 4.06
CA GLN A 387 16.67 -10.44 4.80
C GLN A 387 15.52 -10.89 3.88
N ASN A 388 15.09 -10.03 2.95
CA ASN A 388 14.00 -10.34 2.01
C ASN A 388 14.49 -10.87 0.65
N PHE A 389 15.80 -10.91 0.41
CA PHE A 389 16.43 -11.36 -0.83
C PHE A 389 15.91 -12.71 -1.36
N PRO A 390 15.71 -13.77 -0.55
CA PRO A 390 15.21 -15.05 -1.06
C PRO A 390 13.88 -14.95 -1.80
N THR A 391 12.97 -14.11 -1.30
CA THR A 391 11.65 -13.89 -1.90
C THR A 391 11.78 -12.99 -3.13
N VAL A 392 12.53 -11.90 -3.00
CA VAL A 392 12.75 -10.94 -4.09
C VAL A 392 13.44 -11.59 -5.28
N TRP A 393 14.45 -12.42 -5.05
CA TRP A 393 15.17 -13.17 -6.08
C TRP A 393 14.22 -14.08 -6.87
N ARG A 394 13.42 -14.90 -6.20
CA ARG A 394 12.47 -15.83 -6.87
C ARG A 394 11.46 -15.08 -7.75
N LYS A 395 10.93 -13.97 -7.25
CA LYS A 395 9.99 -13.12 -8.00
C LYS A 395 10.68 -12.43 -9.17
N THR A 396 11.89 -11.90 -8.97
CA THR A 396 12.66 -11.16 -9.98
C THR A 396 13.18 -12.06 -11.09
N ARG A 397 13.74 -13.24 -10.79
CA ARG A 397 14.21 -14.19 -11.82
C ARG A 397 13.08 -14.64 -12.73
N SER A 398 11.88 -14.82 -12.18
CA SER A 398 10.70 -15.25 -12.93
C SER A 398 10.06 -14.10 -13.72
N GLY A 399 9.84 -12.95 -13.08
CA GLY A 399 9.11 -11.81 -13.66
C GLY A 399 9.97 -10.87 -14.50
N ARG A 400 11.26 -10.73 -14.20
CA ARG A 400 12.20 -9.81 -14.88
C ARG A 400 13.51 -10.52 -15.24
N LYS A 401 13.40 -11.59 -16.03
CA LYS A 401 14.48 -12.49 -16.48
C LYS A 401 15.81 -11.82 -16.82
N ARG A 402 15.80 -10.79 -17.68
CA ARG A 402 17.04 -10.09 -18.09
C ARG A 402 17.66 -9.28 -16.95
N MET A 403 16.82 -8.67 -16.13
CA MET A 403 17.26 -7.93 -14.94
C MET A 403 17.92 -8.87 -13.95
N ALA A 404 17.32 -10.03 -13.69
CA ALA A 404 17.85 -11.03 -12.77
C ALA A 404 19.24 -11.54 -13.17
N VAL A 405 19.47 -11.80 -14.47
CA VAL A 405 20.81 -12.18 -14.96
C VAL A 405 21.83 -11.08 -14.71
N LYS A 406 21.48 -9.81 -14.97
CA LYS A 406 22.38 -8.68 -14.71
C LYS A 406 22.63 -8.52 -13.21
N TRP A 407 21.59 -8.68 -12.39
CA TRP A 407 21.65 -8.52 -10.95
C TRP A 407 22.57 -9.55 -10.31
N LEU A 408 22.42 -10.83 -10.70
CA LEU A 408 23.27 -11.92 -10.21
C LEU A 408 24.76 -11.66 -10.48
N LYS A 409 25.10 -11.21 -11.71
CA LYS A 409 26.48 -10.82 -12.07
C LYS A 409 27.03 -9.66 -11.23
N ARG A 410 26.17 -8.76 -10.77
CA ARG A 410 26.59 -7.62 -9.93
C ARG A 410 26.74 -8.05 -8.48
N LEU A 411 25.88 -8.95 -8.01
CA LEU A 411 26.01 -9.56 -6.69
C LEU A 411 27.30 -10.37 -6.56
N GLU A 412 27.79 -11.03 -7.62
CA GLU A 412 29.08 -11.77 -7.60
C GLU A 412 30.26 -10.92 -7.13
N THR A 413 30.26 -9.62 -7.40
CA THR A 413 31.35 -8.72 -7.00
C THR A 413 31.17 -8.15 -5.60
N CYS A 414 29.93 -7.88 -5.19
CA CYS A 414 29.64 -7.11 -3.97
C CYS A 414 29.13 -7.97 -2.81
N HIS A 415 28.44 -9.07 -3.10
CA HIS A 415 27.73 -9.93 -2.15
C HIS A 415 27.79 -11.42 -2.58
N PRO A 416 28.96 -12.07 -2.57
CA PRO A 416 29.10 -13.48 -2.96
C PRO A 416 28.19 -14.45 -2.20
N GLU A 417 27.90 -14.15 -0.93
CA GLU A 417 26.98 -14.91 -0.08
C GLU A 417 25.55 -14.95 -0.64
N LEU A 418 25.07 -13.84 -1.20
CA LEU A 418 23.75 -13.77 -1.82
C LEU A 418 23.72 -14.50 -3.17
N VAL A 419 24.85 -14.61 -3.86
CA VAL A 419 24.95 -15.41 -5.09
C VAL A 419 24.84 -16.89 -4.77
N THR A 420 25.57 -17.38 -3.76
CA THR A 420 25.45 -18.77 -3.29
C THR A 420 24.00 -19.11 -2.96
N MET A 421 23.34 -18.26 -2.18
CA MET A 421 21.92 -18.39 -1.87
C MET A 421 21.04 -18.38 -3.13
N ALA A 422 21.26 -17.45 -4.06
CA ALA A 422 20.51 -17.39 -5.32
C ALA A 422 20.65 -18.67 -6.16
N MET A 423 21.85 -19.26 -6.20
CA MET A 423 22.13 -20.51 -6.91
C MET A 423 21.47 -21.72 -6.23
N GLU A 424 21.56 -21.83 -4.91
CA GLU A 424 20.87 -22.87 -4.14
C GLU A 424 19.35 -22.80 -4.35
N LEU A 425 18.78 -21.59 -4.32
CA LEU A 425 17.38 -21.35 -4.62
C LEU A 425 17.02 -21.72 -6.06
N ASN A 426 17.91 -21.51 -7.02
CA ASN A 426 17.67 -21.95 -8.40
C ASN A 426 17.68 -23.48 -8.48
N GLN A 427 18.63 -24.14 -7.83
CA GLN A 427 18.73 -25.58 -7.81
C GLN A 427 17.53 -26.24 -7.14
N LYS A 428 17.15 -25.76 -5.94
CA LYS A 428 15.98 -26.23 -5.18
C LYS A 428 14.69 -26.14 -6.00
N ASP A 429 14.51 -25.02 -6.69
CA ASP A 429 13.30 -24.77 -7.47
C ASP A 429 13.40 -25.28 -8.92
N LYS A 430 14.48 -26.01 -9.26
CA LYS A 430 14.82 -26.49 -10.63
C LYS A 430 14.72 -25.38 -11.69
N TYR A 431 15.07 -24.16 -11.29
CA TYR A 431 14.94 -22.97 -12.11
C TYR A 431 16.17 -22.75 -12.99
N VAL A 432 15.97 -22.71 -14.30
CA VAL A 432 17.03 -22.40 -15.27
C VAL A 432 17.02 -20.91 -15.60
N MET A 433 18.14 -20.24 -15.31
CA MET A 433 18.31 -18.81 -15.61
C MET A 433 18.19 -18.51 -17.11
N TYR A 434 17.68 -17.32 -17.42
CA TYR A 434 17.50 -16.88 -18.79
C TYR A 434 18.82 -16.77 -19.55
N ASN A 435 18.88 -17.38 -20.73
CA ASN A 435 19.99 -17.23 -21.68
C ASN A 435 19.44 -16.74 -23.04
N LYS A 436 19.96 -15.61 -23.51
CA LYS A 436 19.57 -14.97 -24.77
C LYS A 436 19.76 -15.91 -25.98
N GLU A 437 20.85 -16.66 -26.02
CA GLU A 437 21.19 -17.57 -27.13
C GLU A 437 20.29 -18.80 -27.21
N ARG A 438 19.86 -19.34 -26.06
CA ARG A 438 18.85 -20.41 -26.03
C ARG A 438 17.47 -19.88 -26.46
N SER A 439 17.15 -18.62 -26.12
CA SER A 439 15.87 -18.02 -26.50
C SER A 439 15.74 -17.74 -28.01
N SER A 440 16.85 -17.44 -28.71
CA SER A 440 16.85 -17.29 -30.17
C SER A 440 16.68 -18.64 -30.88
N ARG A 441 17.34 -19.71 -30.40
CA ARG A 441 17.22 -21.08 -30.96
C ARG A 441 15.80 -21.64 -30.88
N ASN A 442 15.07 -21.39 -29.80
CA ASN A 442 13.66 -21.76 -29.66
C ASN A 442 12.70 -20.87 -30.48
N SER A 443 13.15 -19.70 -30.95
CA SER A 443 12.37 -18.85 -31.86
C SER A 443 12.66 -19.11 -33.34
N SER A 444 13.74 -19.85 -33.66
CA SER A 444 14.09 -20.29 -35.01
C SER A 444 13.55 -21.67 -35.37
N SER A 445 12.96 -22.42 -34.44
CA SER A 445 12.35 -23.74 -34.70
C SER A 445 10.93 -23.68 -35.28
N SER A 446 10.39 -22.49 -35.54
CA SER A 446 9.05 -22.30 -36.14
C SER A 446 9.09 -21.47 -37.43
N SER A 447 10.01 -21.78 -38.35
CA SER A 447 9.81 -21.56 -39.79
C SER A 447 10.95 -22.17 -40.61
N SER A 448 10.76 -23.41 -41.08
CA SER A 448 11.59 -23.99 -42.14
C SER A 448 10.71 -24.64 -43.20
N ARG A 449 10.13 -23.80 -44.08
CA ARG A 449 9.84 -24.22 -45.47
C ARG A 449 11.02 -23.80 -46.34
N LYS A 450 11.63 -24.80 -46.96
CA LYS A 450 12.79 -24.77 -47.85
C LYS A 450 12.73 -23.61 -48.88
N ARG A 451 13.80 -22.83 -48.99
CA ARG A 451 14.23 -22.23 -50.25
C ARG A 451 15.73 -22.45 -50.43
N LYS A 452 16.09 -22.97 -51.61
CA LYS A 452 17.43 -23.43 -52.03
C LYS A 452 18.46 -22.29 -52.00
N LYS A 453 19.69 -22.62 -51.58
CA LYS A 453 20.91 -21.82 -51.79
C LYS A 453 21.24 -21.70 -53.27
N LYS A 454 21.69 -20.50 -53.68
CA LYS A 454 22.72 -20.31 -54.71
C LYS A 454 23.77 -19.33 -54.16
N SER A 455 25.01 -19.55 -54.56
CA SER A 455 26.29 -19.16 -53.96
C SER A 455 26.92 -17.89 -54.55
N SER A 456 27.70 -17.17 -53.72
CA SER A 456 29.02 -16.52 -53.97
C SER A 456 29.25 -15.50 -52.82
N CYS A 457 30.31 -15.62 -52.00
CA CYS A 457 31.67 -15.05 -52.12
C CYS A 457 31.65 -13.50 -52.22
N CYS A 458 32.36 -12.65 -51.48
CA CYS A 458 33.42 -12.69 -50.45
C CYS A 458 33.45 -11.28 -49.75
N VAL A 459 34.22 -11.13 -48.65
CA VAL A 459 34.88 -9.90 -48.07
C VAL A 459 33.99 -8.67 -47.73
N ASP A 460 34.22 -7.78 -46.75
CA ASP A 460 35.28 -7.50 -45.78
C ASP A 460 34.70 -6.63 -44.63
N GLU A 461 35.59 -6.27 -43.69
CA GLU A 461 35.46 -5.63 -42.39
C GLU A 461 34.86 -4.20 -42.30
N LEU A 462 34.56 -3.82 -41.04
CA LEU A 462 34.77 -2.52 -40.39
C LEU A 462 33.75 -1.35 -40.56
N GLU A 463 33.66 -0.61 -39.45
CA GLU A 463 33.10 0.72 -39.22
C GLU A 463 31.59 0.89 -38.96
N ASP A 464 31.29 1.07 -37.67
CA ASP A 464 29.99 1.50 -37.15
C ASP A 464 30.16 2.88 -36.53
N ARG A 465 29.89 3.95 -37.30
CA ARG A 465 29.54 5.29 -36.80
C ARG A 465 28.95 6.19 -37.89
N LEU A 466 27.73 6.64 -37.60
CA LEU A 466 27.03 7.87 -38.04
C LEU A 466 26.15 7.83 -39.31
N ARG A 467 24.94 8.40 -39.12
CA ARG A 467 23.90 8.82 -40.07
C ARG A 467 23.01 7.67 -40.59
N ASP A 468 21.70 7.79 -40.71
CA ASP A 468 20.86 8.98 -40.77
C ASP A 468 19.40 8.67 -40.41
N SER A 469 18.70 9.77 -40.16
CA SER A 469 17.27 9.98 -40.14
C SER A 469 16.49 9.38 -41.34
N HIS A 470 15.19 9.18 -41.10
CA HIS A 470 14.11 8.94 -42.07
C HIS A 470 14.08 7.64 -42.90
N HIS A 471 13.33 6.65 -42.41
CA HIS A 471 12.37 5.92 -43.27
C HIS A 471 11.18 5.35 -42.48
N LYS A 472 9.98 5.84 -42.81
CA LYS A 472 8.68 5.21 -42.48
C LYS A 472 8.51 3.97 -43.34
N SER A 473 8.21 2.81 -42.75
CA SER A 473 7.13 1.88 -43.17
C SER A 473 7.31 0.49 -42.55
N LYS A 474 6.25 0.08 -41.82
CA LYS A 474 5.79 -1.30 -41.60
C LYS A 474 6.79 -2.32 -41.04
N LYS A 475 6.74 -2.55 -39.72
CA LYS A 475 7.05 -3.87 -39.15
C LYS A 475 6.16 -4.24 -37.95
N LYS A 476 5.66 -5.47 -38.08
CA LYS A 476 4.80 -6.27 -37.19
C LYS A 476 4.94 -6.00 -35.69
N LYS A 477 3.76 -5.87 -35.06
CA LYS A 477 3.49 -6.07 -33.63
C LYS A 477 4.32 -7.24 -33.06
N LYS A 478 5.16 -6.93 -32.08
CA LYS A 478 5.53 -7.84 -31.00
C LYS A 478 5.19 -7.14 -29.70
N ASN A 479 4.18 -7.67 -29.00
CA ASN A 479 3.83 -7.27 -27.64
C ASN A 479 5.05 -7.48 -26.74
N ILE A 480 5.73 -6.39 -26.41
CA ILE A 480 6.51 -6.30 -25.18
C ILE A 480 5.55 -5.67 -24.19
N ALA A 481 4.94 -6.50 -23.35
CA ALA A 481 4.29 -6.01 -22.16
C ALA A 481 5.39 -5.45 -21.26
N ASP A 482 5.60 -4.14 -21.32
CA ASP A 482 6.08 -3.43 -20.13
C ASP A 482 4.99 -3.63 -19.09
N VAL A 483 5.28 -4.49 -18.11
CA VAL A 483 4.50 -4.54 -16.88
C VAL A 483 4.84 -3.26 -16.16
N SER A 484 4.07 -2.21 -16.45
CA SER A 484 3.92 -1.05 -15.60
C SER A 484 3.65 -1.57 -14.19
N VAL A 485 4.45 -1.11 -13.23
CA VAL A 485 4.10 -1.24 -11.82
C VAL A 485 2.99 -0.23 -11.61
N SER A 486 1.78 -0.60 -12.06
CA SER A 486 0.59 0.21 -11.90
C SER A 486 0.00 -0.16 -10.54
N TRP A 487 0.19 0.75 -9.59
CA TRP A 487 -0.63 0.81 -8.41
C TRP A 487 -2.00 1.32 -8.87
N ARG A 488 -3.06 0.53 -8.71
CA ARG A 488 -4.42 1.10 -8.78
C ARG A 488 -4.58 2.02 -7.58
N GLN A 489 -4.34 3.31 -7.83
CA GLN A 489 -4.68 4.41 -6.94
C GLN A 489 -6.18 4.45 -6.78
#